data_AF-A0A948PTF2-F1
#
_entry.id   AF-A0A948PTF2-F1
#
_cell.length_a   1.000
_cell.length_b   1.000
_cell.length_c   1.000
_cell.angle_alpha   90.00
_cell.angle_beta   90.00
_cell.angle_gamma   90.00
#
_symmetry.space_group_name_H-M   'P 1'
#
loop_
_entity.id
_entity.type
_entity.pdbx_description
1 polymer ?
#
loop_
_entity_poly.entity_id
_entity_poly.type
_entity_poly.pdbx_seq_one_letter_code
_entity_poly.pdbx_strand_id
1 'polypeptide(L)'
;MIIRNKKEFIKLIKSFNIKTKFIVIKPNWIDIKKGNYTEPEILEWLFEALPQKKIVIESYTPWRGKEYQEGELGVNLEDGKKFWDFYKEMDKEYLKKTGIGTVLKRFNVSYINITNEYWAKRIIKSSIIKRLVENKYEKLYWTEFYSFVPEKLYKIREDATLISLAKIKIEEENKEIMVSLSSKNIFGLIPHPSRQEPYHRDNHSLIPQAILDINKVYMSVFEKNLWINEGIKSMVKHYCQDNQSYEKNKGIVFIGDNPAKTDIETCKDMGIKPESVPYLVLFKNEFCRHFFNK
;
A
#
# COMPACT_ATOMS: atom_id res chain seq x y z
N MET A 1 18.67 -3.20 4.76
CA MET A 1 19.45 -3.01 6.02
C MET A 1 18.91 -3.96 7.08
N ILE A 2 19.78 -4.53 7.93
CA ILE A 2 19.36 -5.36 9.07
C ILE A 2 19.19 -4.46 10.29
N ILE A 3 18.00 -4.50 10.90
CA ILE A 3 17.67 -3.91 12.20
C ILE A 3 17.46 -5.01 13.22
N ARG A 4 17.98 -4.80 14.43
CA ARG A 4 17.96 -5.80 15.52
C ARG A 4 16.82 -5.56 16.50
N ASN A 5 16.32 -4.33 16.57
CA ASN A 5 15.35 -3.92 17.59
C ASN A 5 14.56 -2.67 17.19
N LYS A 6 13.55 -2.37 18.00
CA LYS A 6 12.70 -1.17 17.93
C LYS A 6 13.48 0.15 17.87
N LYS A 7 14.54 0.29 18.68
CA LYS A 7 15.31 1.55 18.78
C LYS A 7 16.02 1.87 17.48
N GLU A 8 16.57 0.85 16.82
CA GLU A 8 17.21 0.98 15.50
C GLU A 8 16.18 1.36 14.42
N PHE A 9 15.01 0.73 14.42
CA PHE A 9 13.92 1.11 13.51
C PHE A 9 13.50 2.57 13.70
N ILE A 10 13.24 2.99 14.94
CA ILE A 10 12.84 4.37 15.25
C ILE A 10 13.93 5.36 14.83
N LYS A 11 15.22 5.06 15.09
CA LYS A 11 16.34 5.91 14.68
C LYS A 11 16.40 6.05 13.17
N LEU A 12 16.20 4.95 12.43
CA LEU A 12 16.16 4.94 10.98
C LEU A 12 15.01 5.80 10.44
N ILE A 13 13.79 5.64 10.94
CA ILE A 13 12.66 6.48 10.51
C ILE A 13 12.94 7.97 10.78
N LYS A 14 13.50 8.29 11.96
CA LYS A 14 13.83 9.67 12.34
C LYS A 14 14.91 10.31 11.46
N SER A 15 15.80 9.54 10.84
CA SER A 15 16.85 10.10 9.98
C SER A 15 16.30 10.74 8.70
N PHE A 16 15.07 10.42 8.29
CA PHE A 16 14.39 11.07 7.16
C PHE A 16 13.84 12.46 7.51
N ASN A 17 13.93 12.89 8.79
CA ASN A 17 13.65 14.25 9.23
C ASN A 17 12.32 14.83 8.72
N ILE A 18 11.25 14.03 8.75
CA ILE A 18 9.93 14.44 8.24
C ILE A 18 9.41 15.64 9.04
N LYS A 19 9.11 16.75 8.35
CA LYS A 19 8.67 18.03 8.94
C LYS A 19 7.20 18.38 8.73
N THR A 20 6.48 17.57 7.95
CA THR A 20 5.05 17.77 7.71
C THR A 20 4.24 17.65 8.99
N LYS A 21 3.04 18.23 9.01
CA LYS A 21 2.10 18.12 10.14
C LYS A 21 1.37 16.79 10.18
N PHE A 22 1.14 16.19 9.01
CA PHE A 22 0.40 14.95 8.85
C PHE A 22 1.27 13.84 8.27
N ILE A 23 1.04 12.61 8.74
CA ILE A 23 1.57 11.39 8.12
C ILE A 23 0.39 10.56 7.66
N VAL A 24 0.35 10.29 6.37
CA VAL A 24 -0.65 9.42 5.74
C VAL A 24 0.01 8.07 5.50
N ILE A 25 -0.51 7.00 6.09
CA ILE A 25 0.17 5.71 6.16
C ILE A 25 -0.72 4.67 5.47
N LYS A 26 -0.18 4.03 4.43
CA LYS A 26 -0.76 2.82 3.83
C LYS A 26 0.01 1.61 4.35
N PRO A 27 -0.49 0.89 5.38
CA PRO A 27 0.08 -0.38 5.80
C PRO A 27 -0.25 -1.48 4.78
N ASN A 28 0.31 -2.68 4.93
CA ASN A 28 -0.06 -3.82 4.10
C ASN A 28 -1.05 -4.70 4.84
N TRP A 29 -2.34 -4.65 4.51
CA TRP A 29 -3.40 -5.44 5.17
C TRP A 29 -4.24 -6.21 4.15
N ILE A 30 -4.16 -7.55 4.15
CA ILE A 30 -4.91 -8.41 3.21
C ILE A 30 -6.00 -9.19 3.94
N ASP A 31 -5.62 -10.12 4.82
CA ASP A 31 -6.51 -10.97 5.61
C ASP A 31 -5.89 -11.24 7.00
N ILE A 32 -6.53 -12.08 7.81
CA ILE A 32 -6.12 -12.44 9.17
C ILE A 32 -4.98 -13.46 9.23
N LYS A 33 -4.62 -14.11 8.11
CA LYS A 33 -3.54 -15.09 8.11
C LYS A 33 -2.24 -14.41 8.50
N LYS A 34 -1.40 -15.15 9.22
CA LYS A 34 -0.07 -14.67 9.64
C LYS A 34 0.69 -14.17 8.41
N GLY A 35 1.48 -13.10 8.55
CA GLY A 35 2.25 -12.53 7.44
C GLY A 35 1.41 -11.86 6.34
N ASN A 36 0.08 -11.95 6.36
CA ASN A 36 -0.77 -11.25 5.40
C ASN A 36 -1.11 -9.82 5.80
N TYR A 37 -0.61 -9.38 6.95
CA TYR A 37 -0.71 -8.02 7.43
C TYR A 37 0.55 -7.52 8.13
N THR A 38 0.77 -6.20 8.09
CA THR A 38 1.76 -5.51 8.93
C THR A 38 1.41 -5.75 10.41
N GLU A 39 2.34 -6.30 11.17
CA GLU A 39 2.11 -6.61 12.58
C GLU A 39 1.84 -5.33 13.39
N PRO A 40 0.93 -5.38 14.39
CA PRO A 40 0.63 -4.23 15.24
C PRO A 40 1.86 -3.62 15.91
N GLU A 41 2.82 -4.47 16.29
CA GLU A 41 4.09 -4.06 16.89
C GLU A 41 4.94 -3.19 15.93
N ILE A 42 5.04 -3.57 14.65
CA ILE A 42 5.78 -2.79 13.65
C ILE A 42 5.08 -1.46 13.37
N LEU A 43 3.75 -1.48 13.33
CA LEU A 43 2.95 -0.27 13.17
C LEU A 43 3.13 0.69 14.36
N GLU A 44 3.16 0.15 15.59
CA GLU A 44 3.47 0.91 16.81
C GLU A 44 4.87 1.55 16.73
N TRP A 45 5.89 0.80 16.29
CA TRP A 45 7.24 1.35 16.15
C TRP A 45 7.28 2.53 15.17
N LEU A 46 6.53 2.44 14.07
CA LEU A 46 6.40 3.55 13.11
C LEU A 46 5.71 4.77 13.76
N PHE A 47 4.64 4.54 14.51
CA PHE A 47 3.91 5.62 15.17
C PHE A 47 4.72 6.33 16.25
N GLU A 48 5.58 5.61 16.98
CA GLU A 48 6.49 6.22 17.95
C GLU A 48 7.61 7.02 17.31
N ALA A 49 8.05 6.62 16.11
CA ALA A 49 9.07 7.35 15.39
C ALA A 49 8.56 8.72 14.88
N LEU A 50 7.25 8.86 14.69
CA LEU A 50 6.63 9.99 13.99
C LEU A 50 5.69 10.75 14.95
N PRO A 51 6.09 11.89 15.54
CA PRO A 51 5.24 12.63 16.49
C PRO A 51 4.02 13.32 15.86
N GLN A 52 3.96 13.43 14.53
CA GLN A 52 2.91 14.08 13.75
C GLN A 52 1.51 13.49 13.95
N LYS A 53 0.48 14.18 13.42
CA LYS A 53 -0.87 13.64 13.31
C LYS A 53 -0.91 12.51 12.29
N LYS A 54 -1.41 11.35 12.69
CA LYS A 54 -1.36 10.12 11.88
C LYS A 54 -2.72 9.82 11.29
N ILE A 55 -2.71 9.47 10.01
CA ILE A 55 -3.88 9.03 9.26
C ILE A 55 -3.51 7.71 8.61
N VAL A 56 -4.18 6.63 8.96
CA VAL A 56 -4.06 5.37 8.25
C VAL A 56 -5.10 5.31 7.14
N ILE A 57 -4.66 4.93 5.95
CA ILE A 57 -5.49 4.79 4.76
C ILE A 57 -5.48 3.35 4.27
N GLU A 58 -6.65 2.87 3.86
CA GLU A 58 -6.82 1.52 3.30
C GLU A 58 -8.09 1.48 2.44
N SER A 59 -8.33 0.41 1.70
CA SER A 59 -9.61 0.15 1.04
C SER A 59 -10.15 -1.22 1.42
N TYR A 60 -11.40 -1.50 1.05
CA TYR A 60 -11.94 -2.83 1.30
C TYR A 60 -11.29 -3.92 0.45
N THR A 61 -11.38 -5.14 0.99
CA THR A 61 -11.06 -6.39 0.32
C THR A 61 -11.99 -7.49 0.83
N PRO A 62 -12.53 -8.36 -0.05
CA PRO A 62 -13.39 -9.47 0.37
C PRO A 62 -12.63 -10.48 1.23
N TRP A 63 -11.29 -10.51 1.14
CA TRP A 63 -10.47 -11.51 1.83
C TRP A 63 -10.49 -11.39 3.37
N ARG A 64 -10.80 -10.21 3.94
CA ARG A 64 -10.98 -10.05 5.40
C ARG A 64 -12.27 -10.70 5.92
N GLY A 65 -13.27 -10.84 5.05
CA GLY A 65 -14.60 -11.35 5.38
C GLY A 65 -14.85 -12.79 4.95
N LYS A 66 -13.90 -13.44 4.26
CA LYS A 66 -14.05 -14.80 3.72
C LYS A 66 -14.40 -15.87 4.76
N GLU A 67 -14.10 -15.64 6.04
CA GLU A 67 -14.41 -16.56 7.13
C GLU A 67 -15.82 -16.37 7.72
N TYR A 68 -16.56 -15.33 7.31
CA TYR A 68 -17.78 -14.89 8.00
C TYR A 68 -19.06 -14.97 7.16
N GLN A 69 -18.99 -15.32 5.88
CA GLN A 69 -20.19 -15.45 5.06
C GLN A 69 -20.07 -16.57 4.02
N GLU A 70 -21.06 -17.45 4.03
CA GLU A 70 -21.40 -18.33 2.91
C GLU A 70 -22.25 -17.54 1.90
N GLY A 71 -21.88 -17.57 0.60
CA GLY A 71 -22.63 -16.92 -0.49
C GLY A 71 -21.82 -15.92 -1.34
N GLU A 72 -22.42 -15.41 -2.41
CA GLU A 72 -21.78 -14.46 -3.33
C GLU A 72 -21.71 -13.05 -2.73
N LEU A 73 -20.50 -12.58 -2.44
CA LEU A 73 -20.24 -11.18 -2.08
C LEU A 73 -20.10 -10.33 -3.34
N GLY A 74 -20.67 -9.11 -3.31
CA GLY A 74 -20.39 -8.10 -4.33
C GLY A 74 -18.92 -7.69 -4.28
N VAL A 75 -18.15 -8.02 -5.32
CA VAL A 75 -16.69 -7.82 -5.37
C VAL A 75 -16.26 -6.61 -6.21
N ASN A 76 -17.15 -6.08 -7.05
CA ASN A 76 -16.90 -4.86 -7.83
C ASN A 76 -17.41 -3.60 -7.12
N LEU A 77 -17.16 -2.40 -7.68
CA LEU A 77 -17.59 -1.14 -7.06
C LEU A 77 -19.10 -0.98 -6.95
N GLU A 78 -19.88 -1.47 -7.91
CA GLU A 78 -21.33 -1.32 -7.95
C GLU A 78 -22.01 -2.34 -7.04
N ASP A 79 -21.74 -3.63 -7.25
CA ASP A 79 -22.30 -4.71 -6.46
C ASP A 79 -21.78 -4.69 -5.03
N GLY A 80 -20.49 -4.39 -4.83
CA GLY A 80 -19.91 -4.30 -3.50
C GLY A 80 -20.55 -3.22 -2.64
N LYS A 81 -21.11 -2.16 -3.25
CA LYS A 81 -21.83 -1.10 -2.52
C LYS A 81 -23.09 -1.64 -1.84
N LYS A 82 -23.72 -2.68 -2.39
CA LYS A 82 -24.87 -3.37 -1.76
C LYS A 82 -24.48 -4.04 -0.44
N PHE A 83 -23.20 -4.39 -0.28
CA PHE A 83 -22.61 -5.03 0.91
C PHE A 83 -21.78 -4.04 1.76
N TRP A 84 -22.05 -2.74 1.65
CA TRP A 84 -21.21 -1.73 2.30
C TRP A 84 -21.15 -1.91 3.83
N ASP A 85 -22.27 -2.18 4.49
CA ASP A 85 -22.28 -2.37 5.94
C ASP A 85 -21.53 -3.65 6.36
N PHE A 86 -21.67 -4.73 5.59
CA PHE A 86 -20.86 -5.94 5.78
C PHE A 86 -19.36 -5.63 5.71
N TYR A 87 -18.90 -4.90 4.68
CA TYR A 87 -17.49 -4.52 4.59
C TYR A 87 -17.02 -3.67 5.78
N LYS A 88 -17.86 -2.76 6.32
CA LYS A 88 -17.53 -1.99 7.53
C LYS A 88 -17.39 -2.90 8.76
N GLU A 89 -18.26 -3.88 8.90
CA GLU A 89 -18.23 -4.83 10.02
C GLU A 89 -17.01 -5.74 9.95
N MET A 90 -16.70 -6.29 8.77
CA MET A 90 -15.52 -7.12 8.55
C MET A 90 -14.23 -6.36 8.85
N ASP A 91 -14.16 -5.09 8.47
CA ASP A 91 -12.99 -4.27 8.76
C ASP A 91 -12.84 -3.97 10.26
N LYS A 92 -13.96 -3.77 10.98
CA LYS A 92 -13.94 -3.64 12.45
C LYS A 92 -13.45 -4.92 13.13
N GLU A 93 -13.98 -6.08 12.71
CA GLU A 93 -13.57 -7.38 13.26
C GLU A 93 -12.12 -7.71 12.93
N TYR A 94 -11.67 -7.40 11.71
CA TYR A 94 -10.27 -7.51 11.31
C TYR A 94 -9.35 -6.69 12.22
N LEU A 95 -9.65 -5.40 12.43
CA LEU A 95 -8.86 -4.53 13.30
C LEU A 95 -8.84 -5.01 14.77
N LYS A 96 -9.94 -5.59 15.23
CA LYS A 96 -10.06 -6.17 16.57
C LYS A 96 -9.20 -7.43 16.71
N LYS A 97 -9.39 -8.43 15.84
CA LYS A 97 -8.71 -9.73 15.91
C LYS A 97 -7.20 -9.64 15.70
N THR A 98 -6.75 -8.73 14.84
CA THR A 98 -5.31 -8.52 14.59
C THR A 98 -4.62 -7.73 15.71
N GLY A 99 -5.37 -7.06 16.60
CA GLY A 99 -4.83 -6.13 17.60
C GLY A 99 -4.43 -4.76 17.04
N ILE A 100 -4.53 -4.55 15.72
CA ILE A 100 -4.22 -3.27 15.06
C ILE A 100 -5.11 -2.15 15.58
N GLY A 101 -6.40 -2.41 15.78
CA GLY A 101 -7.36 -1.43 16.29
C GLY A 101 -6.97 -0.85 17.66
N THR A 102 -6.35 -1.66 18.52
CA THR A 102 -5.81 -1.21 19.82
C THR A 102 -4.64 -0.24 19.62
N VAL A 103 -3.74 -0.54 18.67
CA VAL A 103 -2.62 0.35 18.33
C VAL A 103 -3.13 1.68 17.76
N LEU A 104 -4.08 1.65 16.82
CA LEU A 104 -4.67 2.87 16.25
C LEU A 104 -5.28 3.77 17.33
N LYS A 105 -6.06 3.19 18.26
CA LYS A 105 -6.67 3.92 19.38
C LYS A 105 -5.63 4.55 20.30
N ARG A 106 -4.62 3.77 20.72
CA ARG A 106 -3.55 4.23 21.61
C ARG A 106 -2.79 5.45 21.06
N PHE A 107 -2.57 5.49 19.74
CA PHE A 107 -1.85 6.60 19.09
C PHE A 107 -2.77 7.68 18.50
N ASN A 108 -4.07 7.65 18.83
CA ASN A 108 -5.09 8.59 18.33
C ASN A 108 -5.04 8.76 16.79
N VAL A 109 -4.96 7.64 16.08
CA VAL A 109 -4.82 7.60 14.63
C VAL A 109 -6.18 7.75 13.96
N SER A 110 -6.29 8.67 13.01
CA SER A 110 -7.47 8.74 12.14
C SER A 110 -7.43 7.61 11.11
N TYR A 111 -8.56 6.96 10.85
CA TYR A 111 -8.66 5.91 9.84
C TYR A 111 -9.58 6.35 8.71
N ILE A 112 -9.07 6.31 7.48
CA ILE A 112 -9.84 6.64 6.27
C ILE A 112 -9.83 5.41 5.36
N ASN A 113 -11.02 4.91 5.06
CA ASN A 113 -11.17 3.86 4.06
C ASN A 113 -11.54 4.51 2.70
N ILE A 114 -10.73 4.32 1.66
CA ILE A 114 -10.92 4.96 0.36
C ILE A 114 -12.21 4.49 -0.31
N THR A 115 -12.58 3.21 -0.17
CA THR A 115 -13.86 2.70 -0.67
C THR A 115 -15.04 3.43 -0.02
N ASN A 116 -14.98 3.73 1.28
CA ASN A 116 -16.01 4.51 1.97
C ASN A 116 -16.14 5.93 1.40
N GLU A 117 -15.01 6.60 1.17
CA GLU A 117 -15.00 7.95 0.63
C GLU A 117 -15.52 7.96 -0.82
N TYR A 118 -15.16 6.96 -1.63
CA TYR A 118 -15.66 6.79 -2.98
C TYR A 118 -17.17 6.54 -3.02
N TRP A 119 -17.69 5.54 -2.30
CA TRP A 119 -19.12 5.23 -2.28
C TRP A 119 -19.99 6.36 -1.73
N ALA A 120 -19.43 7.16 -0.81
CA ALA A 120 -20.06 8.36 -0.28
C ALA A 120 -19.92 9.60 -1.17
N LYS A 121 -19.26 9.49 -2.33
CA LYS A 121 -18.96 10.61 -3.24
C LYS A 121 -18.17 11.76 -2.58
N ARG A 122 -17.35 11.45 -1.58
CA ARG A 122 -16.45 12.39 -0.89
C ARG A 122 -15.06 12.41 -1.52
N ILE A 123 -15.05 12.51 -2.84
CA ILE A 123 -13.85 12.49 -3.68
C ILE A 123 -13.65 13.85 -4.33
N ILE A 124 -12.39 14.24 -4.53
CA ILE A 124 -12.07 15.46 -5.25
C ILE A 124 -12.41 15.31 -6.75
N LYS A 125 -12.68 16.41 -7.44
CA LYS A 125 -12.97 16.40 -8.88
C LYS A 125 -11.83 15.74 -9.65
N SER A 126 -12.16 14.78 -10.51
CA SER A 126 -11.18 13.99 -11.27
C SER A 126 -10.29 14.84 -12.18
N SER A 127 -10.82 15.93 -12.75
CA SER A 127 -10.05 16.87 -13.57
C SER A 127 -8.89 17.53 -12.82
N ILE A 128 -9.01 17.70 -11.50
CA ILE A 128 -7.94 18.25 -10.67
C ILE A 128 -6.80 17.24 -10.51
N ILE A 129 -7.14 15.97 -10.24
CA ILE A 129 -6.14 14.89 -10.12
C ILE A 129 -5.49 14.62 -11.47
N LYS A 130 -6.28 14.58 -12.55
CA LYS A 130 -5.78 14.44 -13.91
C LYS A 130 -4.70 15.47 -14.21
N ARG A 131 -4.97 16.76 -13.97
CA ARG A 131 -3.98 17.82 -14.18
C ARG A 131 -2.74 17.64 -13.31
N LEU A 132 -2.89 17.25 -12.04
CA LEU A 132 -1.73 17.02 -11.17
C LEU A 132 -0.83 15.88 -11.65
N VAL A 133 -1.43 14.79 -12.14
CA VAL A 133 -0.71 13.65 -12.67
C VAL A 133 -0.04 13.99 -13.99
N GLU A 134 -0.81 14.53 -14.94
CA GLU A 134 -0.32 14.79 -16.31
C GLU A 134 0.68 15.95 -16.38
N ASN A 135 0.76 16.79 -15.33
CA ASN A 135 1.85 17.77 -15.19
C ASN A 135 3.21 17.13 -14.83
N LYS A 136 3.22 15.88 -14.35
CA LYS A 136 4.44 15.19 -13.86
C LYS A 136 4.76 13.92 -14.64
N TYR A 137 3.74 13.23 -15.15
CA TYR A 137 3.80 11.89 -15.69
C TYR A 137 3.00 11.76 -16.97
N GLU A 138 3.24 10.70 -17.73
CA GLU A 138 2.36 10.35 -18.85
C GLU A 138 0.95 10.01 -18.36
N LYS A 139 -0.05 10.25 -19.22
CA LYS A 139 -1.46 9.94 -18.97
C LYS A 139 -1.65 8.52 -18.44
N LEU A 140 -2.60 8.34 -17.53
CA LEU A 140 -2.93 7.00 -17.00
C LEU A 140 -3.54 6.13 -18.09
N TYR A 141 -3.26 4.83 -18.03
CA TYR A 141 -4.01 3.83 -18.77
C TYR A 141 -5.41 3.67 -18.14
N TRP A 142 -5.48 3.52 -16.81
CA TRP A 142 -6.70 3.47 -16.03
C TRP A 142 -7.19 4.87 -15.64
N THR A 143 -7.81 5.56 -16.60
CA THR A 143 -8.24 6.96 -16.43
C THR A 143 -9.24 7.17 -15.28
N GLU A 144 -9.96 6.13 -14.85
CA GLU A 144 -10.86 6.21 -13.71
C GLU A 144 -10.13 6.47 -12.38
N PHE A 145 -8.83 6.17 -12.29
CA PHE A 145 -8.03 6.37 -11.08
C PHE A 145 -7.93 7.85 -10.69
N TYR A 146 -8.13 8.77 -11.64
CA TYR A 146 -8.25 10.20 -11.36
C TYR A 146 -9.41 10.51 -10.38
N SER A 147 -10.40 9.63 -10.26
CA SER A 147 -11.60 9.82 -9.45
C SER A 147 -11.52 9.17 -8.05
N PHE A 148 -10.37 8.61 -7.66
CA PHE A 148 -10.28 7.81 -6.43
C PHE A 148 -9.74 8.55 -5.20
N VAL A 149 -9.31 9.80 -5.36
CA VAL A 149 -8.67 10.55 -4.26
C VAL A 149 -9.73 11.17 -3.33
N PRO A 150 -9.76 10.83 -2.04
CA PRO A 150 -10.65 11.48 -1.08
C PRO A 150 -10.35 12.97 -0.91
N GLU A 151 -11.40 13.79 -0.77
CA GLU A 151 -11.23 15.23 -0.55
C GLU A 151 -10.40 15.53 0.70
N LYS A 152 -10.59 14.75 1.77
CA LYS A 152 -9.88 14.94 3.05
C LYS A 152 -8.36 14.79 2.89
N LEU A 153 -7.92 13.82 2.10
CA LEU A 153 -6.50 13.61 1.80
C LEU A 153 -5.97 14.73 0.91
N TYR A 154 -6.74 15.12 -0.11
CA TYR A 154 -6.36 16.22 -1.00
C TYR A 154 -6.16 17.54 -0.25
N LYS A 155 -7.03 17.86 0.71
CA LYS A 155 -6.99 19.12 1.50
C LYS A 155 -5.72 19.26 2.35
N ILE A 156 -5.11 18.16 2.79
CA ILE A 156 -3.91 18.19 3.65
C ILE A 156 -2.61 17.94 2.88
N ARG A 157 -2.68 17.68 1.57
CA ARG A 157 -1.60 17.08 0.77
C ARG A 157 -0.25 17.81 0.84
N GLU A 158 -0.26 19.14 0.93
CA GLU A 158 0.94 19.99 0.94
C GLU A 158 1.71 19.91 2.27
N ASP A 159 1.00 19.58 3.34
CA ASP A 159 1.52 19.45 4.71
C ASP A 159 1.44 18.00 5.21
N ALA A 160 1.45 17.04 4.29
CA ALA A 160 1.39 15.61 4.57
C ALA A 160 2.54 14.86 3.92
N THR A 161 3.05 13.84 4.61
CA THR A 161 3.96 12.85 4.02
C THR A 161 3.23 11.51 3.88
N LEU A 162 3.19 10.98 2.66
CA LEU A 162 2.68 9.63 2.40
C LEU A 162 3.75 8.59 2.76
N ILE A 163 3.37 7.56 3.50
CA ILE A 163 4.22 6.42 3.82
C ILE A 163 3.56 5.14 3.34
N SER A 164 4.20 4.42 2.42
CA SER A 164 3.81 3.04 2.10
C SER A 164 4.62 2.09 2.99
N LEU A 165 3.97 1.49 3.99
CA LEU A 165 4.55 0.49 4.88
C LEU A 165 4.15 -0.90 4.41
N ALA A 166 5.03 -1.55 3.66
CA ALA A 166 4.77 -2.84 3.05
C ALA A 166 5.60 -3.95 3.66
N LYS A 167 4.95 -5.10 3.88
CA LYS A 167 5.65 -6.33 4.17
C LYS A 167 6.26 -6.90 2.90
N ILE A 168 7.49 -7.40 2.97
CA ILE A 168 8.13 -8.12 1.87
C ILE A 168 7.43 -9.47 1.69
N LYS A 169 6.83 -9.67 0.52
CA LYS A 169 6.27 -10.97 0.11
C LYS A 169 6.87 -11.38 -1.22
N ILE A 170 7.32 -12.62 -1.32
CA ILE A 170 7.92 -13.20 -2.52
C ILE A 170 6.92 -14.21 -3.10
N GLU A 171 6.84 -14.25 -4.42
CA GLU A 171 5.96 -15.12 -5.18
C GLU A 171 6.75 -15.73 -6.34
N GLU A 172 7.51 -16.79 -6.06
CA GLU A 172 8.51 -17.34 -6.99
C GLU A 172 7.88 -17.96 -8.26
N GLU A 173 6.62 -18.37 -8.17
CA GLU A 173 5.93 -19.09 -9.26
C GLU A 173 5.03 -18.18 -10.12
N ASN A 174 4.67 -16.99 -9.63
CA ASN A 174 3.87 -16.02 -10.39
C ASN A 174 4.77 -14.94 -11.01
N LYS A 175 5.14 -15.15 -12.28
CA LYS A 175 6.05 -14.26 -13.02
C LYS A 175 5.54 -12.83 -13.20
N GLU A 176 4.22 -12.61 -13.13
CA GLU A 176 3.65 -11.26 -13.28
C GLU A 176 3.72 -10.44 -11.99
N ILE A 177 3.83 -11.12 -10.84
CA ILE A 177 3.89 -10.48 -9.53
C ILE A 177 5.32 -10.51 -9.01
N MET A 178 5.91 -11.70 -8.89
CA MET A 178 7.22 -12.06 -8.31
C MET A 178 7.48 -11.63 -6.87
N VAL A 179 7.09 -10.41 -6.52
CA VAL A 179 7.27 -9.80 -5.22
C VAL A 179 6.16 -8.76 -4.97
N SER A 180 5.73 -8.63 -3.72
CA SER A 180 4.89 -7.53 -3.26
C SER A 180 5.67 -6.66 -2.31
N LEU A 181 5.90 -5.41 -2.72
CA LEU A 181 6.68 -4.40 -2.00
C LEU A 181 5.87 -3.09 -1.86
N SER A 182 6.52 -2.03 -1.43
CA SER A 182 5.95 -0.73 -1.07
C SER A 182 5.21 -0.07 -2.23
N SER A 183 5.70 -0.19 -3.47
CA SER A 183 4.99 0.32 -4.64
C SER A 183 3.71 -0.46 -4.91
N LYS A 184 3.79 -1.80 -4.87
CA LYS A 184 2.61 -2.68 -5.03
C LYS A 184 1.59 -2.48 -3.90
N ASN A 185 2.02 -2.07 -2.71
CA ASN A 185 1.11 -1.87 -1.58
C ASN A 185 0.10 -0.72 -1.79
N ILE A 186 0.47 0.29 -2.59
CA ILE A 186 -0.43 1.39 -2.99
C ILE A 186 -1.58 0.90 -3.88
N PHE A 187 -1.44 -0.24 -4.56
CA PHE A 187 -2.54 -0.92 -5.27
C PHE A 187 -3.76 -1.18 -4.39
N GLY A 188 -3.54 -1.40 -3.08
CA GLY A 188 -4.62 -1.53 -2.10
C GLY A 188 -5.48 -0.27 -1.93
N LEU A 189 -5.06 0.88 -2.44
CA LEU A 189 -5.82 2.14 -2.39
C LEU A 189 -6.84 2.30 -3.54
N ILE A 190 -6.88 1.36 -4.49
CA ILE A 190 -7.98 1.26 -5.44
C ILE A 190 -9.25 0.90 -4.65
N PRO A 191 -10.37 1.65 -4.78
CA PRO A 191 -11.55 1.47 -3.94
C PRO A 191 -12.35 0.20 -4.27
N HIS A 192 -12.06 -0.46 -5.39
CA HIS A 192 -12.67 -1.73 -5.79
C HIS A 192 -12.42 -2.80 -4.71
N PRO A 193 -13.46 -3.43 -4.12
CA PRO A 193 -13.26 -4.43 -3.07
C PRO A 193 -12.34 -5.56 -3.52
N SER A 194 -12.67 -6.25 -4.61
CA SER A 194 -11.72 -7.10 -5.32
C SER A 194 -11.06 -6.31 -6.43
N ARG A 195 -9.76 -6.54 -6.64
CA ARG A 195 -9.00 -5.93 -7.75
C ARG A 195 -8.67 -6.95 -8.83
N GLN A 196 -9.22 -8.17 -8.74
CA GLN A 196 -9.01 -9.22 -9.73
C GLN A 196 -9.50 -8.76 -11.11
N GLU A 197 -10.76 -8.31 -11.17
CA GLU A 197 -11.32 -7.66 -12.35
C GLU A 197 -11.59 -6.18 -12.06
N PRO A 198 -11.18 -5.25 -12.93
CA PRO A 198 -10.47 -5.44 -14.21
C PRO A 198 -8.93 -5.37 -14.10
N TYR A 199 -8.36 -5.27 -12.89
CA TYR A 199 -6.96 -4.83 -12.74
C TYR A 199 -5.93 -5.96 -12.72
N HIS A 200 -6.31 -7.20 -12.41
CA HIS A 200 -5.43 -8.34 -12.65
C HIS A 200 -5.61 -8.84 -14.09
N ARG A 201 -6.86 -9.08 -14.52
CA ARG A 201 -7.22 -9.85 -15.72
C ARG A 201 -6.56 -11.24 -15.78
N ASP A 202 -6.81 -11.95 -16.88
CA ASP A 202 -6.20 -13.24 -17.18
C ASP A 202 -4.69 -13.20 -16.97
N ASN A 203 -4.22 -14.14 -16.16
CA ASN A 203 -2.82 -14.34 -15.79
C ASN A 203 -2.14 -13.12 -15.15
N HIS A 204 -2.89 -12.17 -14.57
CA HIS A 204 -2.32 -10.98 -13.90
C HIS A 204 -1.63 -9.95 -14.81
N SER A 205 -1.86 -10.04 -16.12
CA SER A 205 -1.18 -9.22 -17.14
C SER A 205 -1.35 -7.70 -16.98
N LEU A 206 -2.42 -7.22 -16.32
CA LEU A 206 -2.66 -5.79 -16.13
C LEU A 206 -2.27 -5.26 -14.74
N ILE A 207 -1.84 -6.13 -13.82
CA ILE A 207 -1.38 -5.69 -12.48
C ILE A 207 -0.26 -4.65 -12.59
N PRO A 208 0.78 -4.84 -13.40
CA PRO A 208 1.90 -3.91 -13.45
C PRO A 208 1.47 -2.49 -13.82
N GLN A 209 0.58 -2.37 -14.81
CA GLN A 209 0.05 -1.09 -15.26
C GLN A 209 -0.82 -0.43 -14.18
N ALA A 210 -1.69 -1.21 -13.52
CA ALA A 210 -2.52 -0.68 -12.45
C ALA A 210 -1.69 -0.24 -11.23
N ILE A 211 -0.60 -0.95 -10.89
CA ILE A 211 0.37 -0.52 -9.88
C ILE A 211 1.02 0.82 -10.30
N LEU A 212 1.48 0.96 -11.55
CA LEU A 212 2.06 2.21 -12.03
C LEU A 212 1.08 3.37 -11.90
N ASP A 213 -0.13 3.21 -12.43
CA ASP A 213 -1.08 4.30 -12.52
C ASP A 213 -1.54 4.80 -11.14
N ILE A 214 -1.79 3.90 -10.19
CA ILE A 214 -2.20 4.31 -8.84
C ILE A 214 -1.04 4.97 -8.08
N ASN A 215 0.21 4.56 -8.33
CA ASN A 215 1.39 5.23 -7.77
C ASN A 215 1.54 6.64 -8.36
N LYS A 216 1.38 6.83 -9.68
CA LYS A 216 1.35 8.15 -10.32
C LYS A 216 0.35 9.08 -9.64
N VAL A 217 -0.87 8.60 -9.35
CA VAL A 217 -1.90 9.37 -8.62
C VAL A 217 -1.41 9.81 -7.25
N TYR A 218 -1.04 8.87 -6.38
CA TYR A 218 -0.70 9.19 -4.99
C TYR A 218 0.61 9.97 -4.84
N MET A 219 1.59 9.75 -5.72
CA MET A 219 2.83 10.56 -5.77
C MET A 219 2.59 11.96 -6.33
N SER A 220 1.59 12.15 -7.20
CA SER A 220 1.21 13.47 -7.68
C SER A 220 0.48 14.28 -6.61
N VAL A 221 -0.34 13.61 -5.79
CA VAL A 221 -1.04 14.22 -4.66
C VAL A 221 -0.06 14.54 -3.53
N PHE A 222 0.80 13.60 -3.13
CA PHE A 222 1.75 13.76 -2.03
C PHE A 222 3.18 13.88 -2.55
N GLU A 223 3.65 15.12 -2.67
CA GLU A 223 5.03 15.41 -3.09
C GLU A 223 6.05 14.78 -2.13
N LYS A 224 5.78 14.82 -0.82
CA LYS A 224 6.62 14.19 0.21
C LYS A 224 6.12 12.77 0.43
N ASN A 225 6.99 11.79 0.19
CA ASN A 225 6.65 10.39 0.37
C ASN A 225 7.84 9.57 0.89
N LEU A 226 7.53 8.42 1.48
CA LEU A 226 8.49 7.47 2.03
C LEU A 226 8.00 6.05 1.77
N TRP A 227 8.90 5.19 1.33
CA TRP A 227 8.62 3.83 0.87
C TRP A 227 9.36 2.88 1.79
N ILE A 228 8.65 1.95 2.43
CA ILE A 228 9.21 1.04 3.42
C ILE A 228 8.85 -0.38 3.04
N ASN A 229 9.88 -1.21 2.82
CA ASN A 229 9.77 -2.66 2.69
C ASN A 229 10.32 -3.29 3.95
N GLU A 230 9.48 -4.01 4.69
CA GLU A 230 9.86 -4.63 5.95
C GLU A 230 9.67 -6.15 5.94
N GLY A 231 10.68 -6.84 6.45
CA GLY A 231 10.67 -8.25 6.77
C GLY A 231 11.14 -8.46 8.20
N ILE A 232 10.70 -7.59 9.13
CA ILE A 232 11.32 -7.51 10.46
C ILE A 232 10.97 -8.75 11.26
N LYS A 233 9.67 -8.98 11.47
CA LYS A 233 9.13 -10.11 12.23
C LYS A 233 8.79 -11.28 11.31
N SER A 234 8.28 -10.98 10.13
CA SER A 234 7.92 -11.98 9.15
C SER A 234 8.06 -11.47 7.72
N MET A 235 8.46 -12.39 6.86
CA MET A 235 8.33 -12.34 5.41
C MET A 235 7.51 -13.54 4.95
N VAL A 236 6.84 -13.39 3.81
CA VAL A 236 5.99 -14.44 3.24
C VAL A 236 6.55 -14.88 1.89
N LYS A 237 6.54 -16.18 1.64
CA LYS A 237 6.75 -16.77 0.31
C LYS A 237 5.49 -17.48 -0.15
N HIS A 238 5.24 -17.47 -1.46
CA HIS A 238 4.07 -18.10 -2.10
C HIS A 238 2.75 -17.63 -1.47
N TYR A 239 2.62 -16.31 -1.26
CA TYR A 239 1.50 -15.74 -0.52
C TYR A 239 0.16 -15.81 -1.30
N CYS A 240 0.22 -16.11 -2.58
CA CYS A 240 -0.96 -16.36 -3.42
C CYS A 240 -1.35 -17.84 -3.48
N GLN A 241 -0.67 -18.73 -2.76
CA GLN A 241 -0.78 -20.17 -2.93
C GLN A 241 -1.08 -20.92 -1.62
N ASP A 242 -1.51 -22.18 -1.75
CA ASP A 242 -1.79 -23.04 -0.60
C ASP A 242 -0.52 -23.49 0.14
N ASN A 243 0.63 -23.50 -0.53
CA ASN A 243 1.95 -23.83 0.03
C ASN A 243 2.65 -22.61 0.70
N GLN A 244 1.90 -21.56 1.04
CA GLN A 244 2.42 -20.34 1.68
C GLN A 244 3.35 -20.65 2.85
N SER A 245 4.56 -20.08 2.83
CA SER A 245 5.57 -20.27 3.88
C SER A 245 6.06 -18.94 4.47
N TYR A 246 6.67 -19.02 5.66
CA TYR A 246 7.04 -17.86 6.45
C TYR A 246 8.49 -17.89 6.88
N GLU A 247 9.20 -16.80 6.60
CA GLU A 247 10.53 -16.57 7.15
C GLU A 247 10.42 -15.58 8.31
N LYS A 248 10.79 -16.02 9.52
CA LYS A 248 10.64 -15.23 10.75
C LYS A 248 11.91 -14.45 11.07
N ASN A 249 11.73 -13.30 11.71
CA ASN A 249 12.79 -12.54 12.39
C ASN A 249 14.02 -12.23 11.52
N LYS A 250 13.82 -11.88 10.24
CA LYS A 250 14.94 -11.47 9.38
C LYS A 250 15.51 -10.12 9.79
N GLY A 251 14.70 -9.29 10.45
CA GLY A 251 15.13 -7.95 10.85
C GLY A 251 15.40 -7.05 9.65
N ILE A 252 14.87 -7.34 8.47
CA ILE A 252 15.24 -6.60 7.25
C ILE A 252 14.29 -5.41 7.06
N VAL A 253 14.86 -4.25 6.75
CA VAL A 253 14.14 -3.05 6.32
C VAL A 253 14.88 -2.37 5.18
N PHE A 254 14.13 -2.00 4.14
CA PHE A 254 14.55 -1.06 3.11
C PHE A 254 13.64 0.15 3.17
N ILE A 255 14.26 1.32 3.04
CA ILE A 255 13.55 2.59 3.15
C ILE A 255 14.16 3.63 2.22
N GLY A 256 13.31 4.41 1.56
CA GLY A 256 13.74 5.49 0.69
C GLY A 256 12.59 6.41 0.30
N ASP A 257 12.93 7.55 -0.29
CA ASP A 257 12.00 8.55 -0.84
C ASP A 257 11.66 8.32 -2.32
N ASN A 258 12.32 7.34 -2.96
CA ASN A 258 12.03 6.92 -4.33
C ASN A 258 11.49 5.47 -4.31
N PRO A 259 10.27 5.23 -4.83
CA PRO A 259 9.65 3.90 -4.81
C PRO A 259 10.43 2.89 -5.63
N ALA A 260 10.83 3.26 -6.85
CA ALA A 260 11.54 2.38 -7.77
C ALA A 260 12.89 1.95 -7.17
N LYS A 261 13.67 2.90 -6.64
CA LYS A 261 14.96 2.59 -6.01
C LYS A 261 14.79 1.69 -4.78
N THR A 262 13.82 2.00 -3.92
CA THR A 262 13.57 1.22 -2.69
C THR A 262 13.21 -0.24 -3.02
N ASP A 263 12.33 -0.44 -4.00
CA ASP A 263 11.91 -1.79 -4.40
C ASP A 263 13.02 -2.53 -5.18
N ILE A 264 13.78 -1.83 -6.05
CA ILE A 264 14.94 -2.41 -6.76
C ILE A 264 16.00 -2.93 -5.78
N GLU A 265 16.38 -2.12 -4.79
CA GLU A 265 17.39 -2.54 -3.79
C GLU A 265 16.87 -3.69 -2.93
N THR A 266 15.56 -3.71 -2.64
CA THR A 266 14.93 -4.86 -1.96
C THR A 266 15.02 -6.13 -2.81
N CYS A 267 14.69 -6.07 -4.11
CA CYS A 267 14.78 -7.22 -5.00
C CYS A 267 16.22 -7.78 -5.08
N LYS A 268 17.22 -6.91 -5.24
CA LYS A 268 18.64 -7.31 -5.28
C LYS A 268 19.06 -8.10 -4.05
N ASP A 269 18.71 -7.60 -2.86
CA ASP A 269 19.04 -8.27 -1.59
C ASP A 269 18.32 -9.62 -1.45
N MET A 270 17.11 -9.73 -2.01
CA MET A 270 16.32 -10.97 -2.03
C MET A 270 16.74 -11.96 -3.13
N GLY A 271 17.79 -11.66 -3.92
CA GLY A 271 18.21 -12.49 -5.04
C GLY A 271 17.25 -12.49 -6.23
N ILE A 272 16.33 -11.53 -6.29
CA ILE A 272 15.38 -11.35 -7.39
C ILE A 272 15.95 -10.32 -8.36
N LYS A 273 16.04 -10.68 -9.63
CA LYS A 273 16.46 -9.77 -10.70
C LYS A 273 15.41 -8.65 -10.86
N PRO A 274 15.72 -7.37 -10.63
CA PRO A 274 14.73 -6.31 -10.72
C PRO A 274 14.05 -6.23 -12.11
N GLU A 275 14.80 -6.54 -13.17
CA GLU A 275 14.32 -6.60 -14.56
C GLU A 275 13.31 -7.72 -14.83
N SER A 276 13.20 -8.73 -13.97
CA SER A 276 12.18 -9.75 -14.10
C SER A 276 10.86 -9.34 -13.44
N VAL A 277 10.84 -8.30 -12.59
CA VAL A 277 9.64 -7.83 -11.90
C VAL A 277 8.90 -6.81 -12.77
N PRO A 278 7.72 -7.13 -13.35
CA PRO A 278 7.17 -6.32 -14.44
C PRO A 278 6.84 -4.88 -14.07
N TYR A 279 6.30 -4.62 -12.87
CA TYR A 279 6.02 -3.24 -12.46
C TYR A 279 7.29 -2.40 -12.26
N LEU A 280 8.43 -3.02 -11.90
CA LEU A 280 9.70 -2.30 -11.76
C LEU A 280 10.26 -1.86 -13.11
N VAL A 281 10.04 -2.65 -14.17
CA VAL A 281 10.39 -2.28 -15.54
C VAL A 281 9.65 -1.01 -15.95
N LEU A 282 8.34 -0.95 -15.69
CA LEU A 282 7.52 0.23 -15.94
C LEU A 282 7.96 1.44 -15.09
N PHE A 283 8.26 1.22 -13.81
CA PHE A 283 8.70 2.28 -12.89
C PHE A 283 10.04 2.88 -13.30
N LYS A 284 10.98 2.06 -13.79
CA LYS A 284 12.28 2.56 -14.29
C LYS A 284 12.08 3.54 -15.44
N ASN A 285 11.14 3.27 -16.33
CA ASN A 285 10.83 4.14 -17.45
C ASN A 285 10.10 5.42 -17.03
N GLU A 286 9.26 5.38 -15.99
CA GLU A 286 8.49 6.55 -15.57
C GLU A 286 9.22 7.42 -14.52
N PHE A 287 9.66 6.80 -13.41
CA PHE A 287 10.15 7.50 -12.23
C PHE A 287 11.66 7.70 -12.20
N CYS A 288 12.41 6.97 -13.03
CA CYS A 288 13.87 7.11 -13.10
C CYS A 288 14.36 7.96 -14.29
N ARG A 289 13.47 8.44 -15.18
CA ARG A 289 13.82 9.29 -16.35
C ARG A 289 14.60 10.57 -16.00
N HIS A 290 14.53 11.04 -14.75
CA HIS A 290 15.20 12.26 -14.29
C HIS A 290 16.48 12.03 -13.48
N PHE A 291 16.89 10.78 -13.25
CA PHE A 291 18.05 10.46 -12.40
C PHE A 291 19.35 10.15 -13.17
N PHE A 292 19.29 10.04 -14.51
CA PHE A 292 20.46 9.79 -15.36
C PHE A 292 20.93 11.03 -16.17
N ASN A 293 20.30 12.19 -15.97
CA ASN A 293 20.69 13.46 -16.60
C ASN A 293 21.21 14.50 -15.57
N LYS A 294 21.77 14.06 -14.44
CA LYS A 294 22.51 14.91 -13.50
C LYS A 294 23.83 14.26 -13.13
#